data_AF-A0A2A2RC61-F1
#
_entry.id   AF-A0A2A2RC61-F1
#
_cell.length_a   1.000
_cell.length_b   1.000
_cell.length_c   1.000
_cell.angle_alpha   90.00
_cell.angle_beta   90.00
_cell.angle_gamma   90.00
#
_symmetry.space_group_name_H-M   'P 1'
#
loop_
_entity.id
_entity.type
_entity.pdbx_description
1 polymer ?
#
loop_
_entity_poly.entity_id
_entity_poly.type
_entity_poly.pdbx_seq_one_letter_code
_entity_poly.pdbx_strand_id
1 'polypeptide(L)'
;MVGCNTTTSHRKHYDPVGYKPKNPANVRVKVSLQNRMVYVLEGNKPLLVTATAIGRPETPTPKGNFRVIDKIENKRSMSYGFWVNGDSIIPGKSSERQGSGYRYIGFPMQYWVAFYPAYGFHVGSVWPTPRTHGCLRLHQNAAREFFELVKMGTPVHIAETQPEDATIGKNQPRPQDYNDPDPADSFTISSSVFKKDHTQYLREQN
;
A
#
# COMPACT_ATOMS: atom_id res chain seq x y z
N MET A 1 -0.94 -33.38 -22.43
CA MET A 1 -0.45 -32.00 -22.60
C MET A 1 -1.67 -31.10 -22.73
N VAL A 2 -1.99 -30.32 -21.69
CA VAL A 2 -3.08 -29.33 -21.74
C VAL A 2 -2.43 -28.00 -21.41
N GLY A 3 -2.26 -27.18 -22.46
CA GLY A 3 -1.75 -25.83 -22.34
C GLY A 3 -2.76 -24.96 -21.60
N CYS A 4 -2.34 -24.39 -20.47
CA CYS A 4 -3.12 -23.39 -19.78
C CYS A 4 -2.95 -22.07 -20.55
N ASN A 5 -4.01 -21.67 -21.23
CA ASN A 5 -4.12 -20.35 -21.86
C ASN A 5 -3.91 -19.28 -20.80
N THR A 6 -2.74 -18.65 -20.81
CA THR A 6 -2.53 -17.34 -20.18
C THR A 6 -3.43 -16.35 -20.92
N THR A 7 -4.59 -16.06 -20.34
CA THR A 7 -5.36 -14.87 -20.67
C THR A 7 -4.55 -13.67 -20.17
N THR A 8 -3.55 -13.26 -20.95
CA THR A 8 -2.79 -12.03 -20.76
C THR A 8 -3.77 -10.89 -20.98
N SER A 9 -4.50 -10.52 -19.93
CA SER A 9 -5.30 -9.31 -19.94
C SER A 9 -4.36 -8.16 -20.28
N HIS A 10 -4.63 -7.47 -21.38
CA HIS A 10 -3.96 -6.23 -21.82
C HIS A 10 -4.24 -5.07 -20.84
N ARG A 11 -4.04 -5.27 -19.54
CA ARG A 11 -4.07 -4.20 -18.53
C ARG A 11 -2.69 -3.56 -18.50
N LYS A 12 -2.64 -2.23 -18.64
CA LYS A 12 -1.39 -1.47 -18.59
C LYS A 12 -0.67 -1.78 -17.27
N HIS A 13 0.58 -2.23 -17.39
CA HIS A 13 1.48 -2.39 -16.26
C HIS A 13 1.60 -1.06 -15.51
N TYR A 14 1.29 -1.04 -14.21
CA TYR A 14 1.43 0.15 -13.37
C TYR A 14 2.76 0.10 -12.62
N ASP A 15 3.70 0.92 -13.07
CA ASP A 15 5.04 1.01 -12.50
C ASP A 15 5.45 2.49 -12.41
N PRO A 16 5.09 3.17 -11.30
CA PRO A 16 5.53 4.55 -11.12
C PRO A 16 7.04 4.56 -10.94
N VAL A 17 7.69 5.59 -11.49
CA VAL A 17 9.15 5.67 -11.45
C VAL A 17 9.62 6.28 -10.13
N GLY A 18 10.42 5.53 -9.39
CA GLY A 18 11.10 5.98 -8.19
C GLY A 18 12.56 6.40 -8.39
N TYR A 19 13.03 7.36 -7.59
CA TYR A 19 14.43 7.83 -7.56
C TYR A 19 15.02 7.77 -6.15
N LYS A 20 16.28 7.33 -6.02
CA LYS A 20 16.99 7.31 -4.72
C LYS A 20 17.20 8.74 -4.19
N PRO A 21 17.02 9.01 -2.88
CA PRO A 21 17.33 10.32 -2.30
C PRO A 21 18.84 10.61 -2.30
N LYS A 22 19.27 11.86 -2.50
CA LYS A 22 20.66 12.28 -2.28
C LYS A 22 20.96 12.46 -0.78
N ASN A 23 19.96 12.90 -0.02
CA ASN A 23 19.97 13.05 1.43
C ASN A 23 18.64 12.52 2.03
N PRO A 24 18.61 11.27 2.51
CA PRO A 24 17.43 10.67 3.14
C PRO A 24 16.80 11.46 4.30
N ALA A 25 17.55 12.36 4.96
CA ALA A 25 17.00 13.22 6.03
C ALA A 25 16.06 14.32 5.50
N ASN A 26 16.15 14.66 4.21
CA ASN A 26 15.32 15.66 3.54
C ASN A 26 14.06 15.06 2.89
N VAL A 27 13.89 13.74 2.95
CA VAL A 27 12.69 13.08 2.41
C VAL A 27 11.45 13.47 3.22
N ARG A 28 10.39 13.87 2.51
CA ARG A 28 9.07 14.22 3.05
C ARG A 28 8.00 13.49 2.26
N VAL A 29 6.93 13.09 2.92
CA VAL A 29 5.73 12.54 2.28
C VAL A 29 4.61 13.55 2.37
N LYS A 30 3.93 13.80 1.25
CA LYS A 30 2.69 14.56 1.19
C LYS A 30 1.60 13.68 0.60
N VAL A 31 0.38 13.81 1.13
CA VAL A 31 -0.79 13.07 0.66
C VAL A 31 -1.90 14.08 0.37
N SER A 32 -2.47 13.99 -0.82
CA SER A 32 -3.69 14.70 -1.23
C SER A 32 -4.85 13.72 -1.23
N LEU A 33 -5.87 13.97 -0.40
CA LEU A 33 -7.07 13.12 -0.33
C LEU A 33 -8.02 13.38 -1.51
N GLN A 34 -8.17 14.62 -1.94
CA GLN A 34 -8.98 14.99 -3.09
C GLN A 34 -8.41 14.40 -4.38
N ASN A 35 -7.10 14.52 -4.58
CA ASN A 35 -6.43 13.95 -5.76
C ASN A 35 -6.09 12.46 -5.57
N ARG A 36 -6.17 11.91 -4.35
CA ARG A 36 -5.79 10.50 -4.08
C ARG A 36 -4.38 10.17 -4.59
N MET A 37 -3.44 11.01 -4.18
CA MET A 37 -2.04 10.94 -4.59
C MET A 37 -1.12 11.00 -3.37
N VAL A 38 -0.02 10.27 -3.46
CA VAL A 38 1.14 10.35 -2.57
C VAL A 38 2.30 10.95 -3.34
N TYR A 39 2.94 11.95 -2.74
CA TYR A 39 4.14 12.60 -3.22
C TYR A 39 5.26 12.37 -2.22
N VAL A 40 6.30 11.65 -2.63
CA VAL A 40 7.55 11.52 -1.87
C VAL A 40 8.55 12.49 -2.48
N LEU A 41 9.05 13.42 -1.68
CA LEU A 41 9.86 14.54 -2.14
C LEU A 41 11.16 14.64 -1.35
N GLU A 42 12.22 15.09 -2.02
CA GLU A 42 13.44 15.60 -1.40
C GLU A 42 13.56 17.10 -1.72
N GLY A 43 13.21 17.94 -0.75
CA GLY A 43 12.96 19.37 -1.04
C GLY A 43 11.81 19.49 -2.06
N ASN A 44 12.09 20.09 -3.22
CA ASN A 44 11.14 20.22 -4.33
C ASN A 44 11.27 19.12 -5.39
N LYS A 45 12.22 18.19 -5.23
CA LYS A 45 12.45 17.13 -6.21
C LYS A 45 11.54 15.94 -5.93
N PRO A 46 10.69 15.51 -6.87
CA PRO A 46 9.90 14.29 -6.71
C PRO A 46 10.79 13.06 -6.78
N LEU A 47 10.69 12.22 -5.75
CA LEU A 47 11.31 10.89 -5.69
C LEU A 47 10.34 9.80 -6.10
N LEU A 48 9.06 9.94 -5.74
CA LEU A 48 7.98 9.04 -6.16
C LEU A 48 6.66 9.82 -6.18
N VAL A 49 5.88 9.64 -7.23
CA VAL A 49 4.52 10.17 -7.34
C VAL A 49 3.60 9.02 -7.72
N THR A 50 2.64 8.68 -6.87
CA THR A 50 1.80 7.49 -7.06
C THR A 50 0.37 7.71 -6.59
N ALA A 51 -0.58 7.04 -7.24
CA ALA A 51 -1.96 6.98 -6.78
C ALA A 51 -2.08 6.16 -5.48
N THR A 52 -3.10 6.48 -4.68
CA THR A 52 -3.42 5.75 -3.43
C THR A 52 -4.92 5.60 -3.26
N ALA A 53 -5.38 4.49 -2.68
CA ALA A 53 -6.75 4.43 -2.14
C ALA A 53 -6.76 5.08 -0.75
N ILE A 54 -7.88 5.69 -0.38
CA ILE A 54 -8.05 6.40 0.90
C ILE A 54 -9.23 5.83 1.70
N GLY A 55 -9.32 6.25 2.97
CA GLY A 55 -10.39 5.89 3.89
C GLY A 55 -11.75 6.40 3.44
N ARG A 56 -12.80 5.60 3.66
CA ARG A 56 -14.20 5.99 3.41
C ARG A 56 -14.62 7.15 4.33
N PRO A 57 -15.70 7.88 4.02
CA PRO A 57 -16.21 8.92 4.91
C PRO A 57 -16.47 8.44 6.36
N GLU A 58 -16.91 7.20 6.54
CA GLU A 58 -17.20 6.62 7.87
C GLU A 58 -15.93 6.17 8.61
N THR A 59 -14.83 5.95 7.89
CA THR A 59 -13.51 5.56 8.44
C THR A 59 -12.41 6.32 7.70
N PRO A 60 -12.38 7.66 7.86
CA PRO A 60 -11.58 8.52 7.00
C PRO A 60 -10.09 8.38 7.28
N THR A 61 -9.27 8.64 6.26
CA THR A 61 -7.84 8.86 6.49
C THR A 61 -7.67 10.16 7.27
N PRO A 62 -6.99 10.16 8.42
CA PRO A 62 -6.85 11.36 9.23
C PRO A 62 -5.95 12.39 8.54
N LYS A 63 -6.36 13.66 8.60
CA LYS A 63 -5.58 14.80 8.10
C LYS A 63 -4.67 15.34 9.20
N GLY A 64 -3.55 15.93 8.80
CA GLY A 64 -2.61 16.57 9.71
C GLY A 64 -1.14 16.31 9.39
N ASN A 65 -0.31 16.66 10.35
CA ASN A 65 1.13 16.45 10.31
C ASN A 65 1.48 15.25 11.19
N PHE A 66 2.11 14.26 10.58
CA PHE A 66 2.51 13.01 11.20
C PHE A 66 4.00 12.74 10.94
N ARG A 67 4.47 11.64 11.51
CA ARG A 67 5.78 11.07 11.21
C ARG A 67 5.64 9.57 11.07
N VAL A 68 6.51 8.95 10.27
CA VAL A 68 6.61 7.50 10.24
C VAL A 68 7.00 6.98 11.63
N ILE A 69 6.15 6.14 12.21
CA ILE A 69 6.32 5.60 13.58
C ILE A 69 6.62 4.11 13.61
N ASP A 70 6.44 3.40 12.50
CA ASP A 70 6.77 1.97 12.40
C ASP A 70 6.92 1.55 10.93
N LYS A 71 7.73 0.52 10.69
CA LYS A 71 7.95 -0.08 9.37
C LYS A 71 8.08 -1.60 9.49
N ILE A 72 7.19 -2.33 8.83
CA ILE A 72 7.20 -3.79 8.82
C ILE A 72 6.99 -4.30 7.40
N GLU A 73 8.02 -4.88 6.80
CA GLU A 73 7.96 -5.34 5.40
C GLU A 73 6.89 -6.43 5.21
N ASN A 74 6.90 -7.47 6.05
CA ASN A 74 5.98 -8.60 5.97
C ASN A 74 4.93 -8.54 7.10
N LYS A 75 4.13 -7.48 7.10
CA LYS A 75 3.11 -7.24 8.12
C LYS A 75 1.89 -8.12 7.90
N ARG A 76 1.40 -8.73 8.98
CA ARG A 76 0.02 -9.21 9.09
C ARG A 76 -0.76 -8.33 10.07
N SER A 77 -2.05 -8.14 9.80
CA SER A 77 -2.97 -7.48 10.72
C SER A 77 -3.14 -8.31 11.99
N MET A 78 -3.36 -7.66 13.13
CA MET A 78 -3.64 -8.35 14.40
C MET A 78 -5.13 -8.35 14.73
N SER A 79 -5.96 -7.65 13.96
CA SER A 79 -7.38 -7.43 14.25
C SER A 79 -8.34 -7.98 13.20
N TYR A 80 -7.94 -8.08 11.92
CA TYR A 80 -8.75 -8.66 10.85
C TYR A 80 -7.91 -9.58 9.94
N GLY A 81 -8.50 -10.69 9.51
CA GLY A 81 -7.79 -11.75 8.80
C GLY A 81 -8.68 -12.97 8.64
N PHE A 82 -8.14 -14.14 8.95
CA PHE A 82 -8.75 -15.43 8.66
C PHE A 82 -8.60 -16.38 9.84
N TRP A 83 -9.64 -17.14 10.13
CA TRP A 83 -9.60 -18.32 10.99
C TRP A 83 -9.44 -19.56 10.11
N VAL A 84 -8.44 -20.38 10.42
CA VAL A 84 -8.03 -21.52 9.58
C VAL A 84 -8.03 -22.82 10.36
N ASN A 85 -8.67 -23.85 9.80
CA ASN A 85 -8.63 -25.24 10.27
C ASN A 85 -8.67 -26.20 9.08
N GLY A 86 -7.56 -26.87 8.77
CA GLY A 86 -7.41 -27.63 7.52
C GLY A 86 -7.67 -26.73 6.31
N ASP A 87 -8.58 -27.15 5.44
CA ASP A 87 -9.01 -26.40 4.25
C ASP A 87 -10.10 -25.36 4.53
N SER A 88 -10.65 -25.31 5.76
CA SER A 88 -11.60 -24.29 6.17
C SER A 88 -10.89 -22.97 6.44
N ILE A 89 -11.21 -21.94 5.64
CA ILE A 89 -10.68 -20.58 5.78
C ILE A 89 -11.86 -19.62 5.89
N ILE A 90 -12.00 -18.97 7.05
CA ILE A 90 -13.14 -18.10 7.36
C ILE A 90 -12.64 -16.69 7.64
N PRO A 91 -13.00 -15.68 6.82
CA PRO A 91 -12.69 -14.29 7.11
C PRO A 91 -13.32 -13.83 8.43
N GLY A 92 -12.58 -13.10 9.26
CA GLY A 92 -13.09 -12.62 10.54
C GLY A 92 -12.10 -11.79 11.33
N LYS A 93 -12.58 -11.27 12.46
CA LYS A 93 -11.76 -10.55 13.44
C LYS A 93 -11.05 -11.52 14.37
N SER A 94 -9.91 -11.11 14.91
CA SER A 94 -9.19 -11.90 15.92
C SER A 94 -9.99 -12.07 17.22
N SER A 95 -10.97 -11.21 17.48
CA SER A 95 -11.90 -11.33 18.60
C SER A 95 -13.01 -12.38 18.41
N GLU A 96 -13.23 -12.88 17.18
CA GLU A 96 -14.35 -13.75 16.82
C GLU A 96 -13.91 -15.22 16.78
N ARG A 97 -13.52 -15.78 17.93
CA ARG A 97 -12.94 -17.13 18.03
C ARG A 97 -13.90 -18.22 17.49
N GLN A 98 -13.40 -19.04 16.56
CA GLN A 98 -14.19 -20.09 15.87
C GLN A 98 -14.21 -21.46 16.56
N GLY A 99 -13.81 -21.54 17.83
CA GLY A 99 -13.76 -22.80 18.59
C GLY A 99 -12.46 -23.59 18.40
N SER A 100 -12.49 -24.88 18.76
CA SER A 100 -11.31 -25.75 18.78
C SER A 100 -10.77 -26.06 17.39
N GLY A 101 -9.45 -26.19 17.24
CA GLY A 101 -8.77 -26.51 15.98
C GLY A 101 -8.53 -25.32 15.04
N TYR A 102 -9.22 -24.18 15.22
CA TYR A 102 -9.00 -22.98 14.44
C TYR A 102 -7.82 -22.15 14.97
N ARG A 103 -6.94 -21.71 14.07
CA ARG A 103 -5.91 -20.70 14.34
C ARG A 103 -6.18 -19.41 13.57
N TYR A 104 -5.80 -18.28 14.15
CA TYR A 104 -5.95 -16.98 13.49
C TYR A 104 -4.72 -16.62 12.65
N ILE A 105 -4.94 -16.09 11.45
CA ILE A 105 -3.91 -15.56 10.55
C ILE A 105 -4.36 -14.19 10.07
N GLY A 106 -3.57 -13.17 10.40
CA GLY A 106 -3.86 -11.79 9.99
C GLY A 106 -3.84 -11.57 8.48
N PHE A 107 -4.68 -10.65 8.01
CA PHE A 107 -4.65 -10.20 6.62
C PHE A 107 -3.27 -9.60 6.28
N PRO A 108 -2.66 -9.95 5.14
CA PRO A 108 -1.35 -9.43 4.77
C PRO A 108 -1.43 -7.95 4.39
N MET A 109 -0.50 -7.16 4.90
CA MET A 109 -0.37 -5.72 4.66
C MET A 109 1.08 -5.40 4.28
N GLN A 110 1.59 -6.04 3.22
CA GLN A 110 2.99 -5.94 2.84
C GLN A 110 3.45 -4.48 2.68
N TYR A 111 4.73 -4.22 2.97
CA TYR A 111 5.34 -2.89 2.99
C TYR A 111 4.61 -1.91 3.91
N TRP A 112 4.27 -2.36 5.12
CA TRP A 112 3.59 -1.55 6.11
C TRP A 112 4.47 -0.41 6.60
N VAL A 113 3.95 0.82 6.52
CA VAL A 113 4.55 2.03 7.08
C VAL A 113 3.50 2.77 7.90
N ALA A 114 3.58 2.71 9.23
CA ALA A 114 2.64 3.41 10.09
C ALA A 114 3.02 4.90 10.20
N PHE A 115 2.01 5.77 10.22
CA PHE A 115 2.18 7.20 10.53
C PHE A 115 1.32 7.65 11.73
N TYR A 116 0.35 6.83 12.14
CA TYR A 116 -0.53 7.05 13.29
C TYR A 116 -1.00 5.68 13.83
N PRO A 117 -1.34 5.51 15.12
CA PRO A 117 -1.73 4.21 15.66
C PRO A 117 -2.87 3.57 14.87
N ALA A 118 -2.62 2.36 14.34
CA ALA A 118 -3.51 1.61 13.44
C ALA A 118 -3.73 2.17 12.01
N TYR A 119 -3.05 3.25 11.63
CA TYR A 119 -3.08 3.82 10.26
C TYR A 119 -1.70 3.78 9.62
N GLY A 120 -1.66 3.36 8.37
CA GLY A 120 -0.42 3.26 7.62
C GLY A 120 -0.63 3.20 6.12
N PHE A 121 0.50 3.24 5.43
CA PHE A 121 0.63 2.89 4.03
C PHE A 121 0.92 1.39 3.93
N HIS A 122 0.31 0.71 2.97
CA HIS A 122 0.64 -0.69 2.67
C HIS A 122 0.14 -1.09 1.29
N VAL A 123 0.56 -2.27 0.83
CA VAL A 123 0.07 -2.88 -0.39
C VAL A 123 -1.43 -3.14 -0.31
N GLY A 124 -2.14 -2.81 -1.38
CA GLY A 124 -3.49 -3.28 -1.64
C GLY A 124 -4.09 -2.61 -2.87
N SER A 125 -5.21 -3.13 -3.36
CA SER A 125 -5.84 -2.60 -4.57
C SER A 125 -6.13 -1.11 -4.43
N VAL A 126 -5.76 -0.34 -5.46
CA VAL A 126 -5.82 1.12 -5.47
C VAL A 126 -7.10 1.57 -6.17
N TRP A 127 -8.16 1.73 -5.39
CA TRP A 127 -9.47 2.12 -5.90
C TRP A 127 -9.51 3.61 -6.31
N PRO A 128 -10.26 3.96 -7.38
CA PRO A 128 -10.44 5.35 -7.79
C PRO A 128 -11.38 6.12 -6.86
N THR A 129 -11.96 5.47 -5.86
CA THR A 129 -12.87 6.02 -4.86
C THR A 129 -12.43 5.63 -3.44
N PRO A 130 -12.83 6.39 -2.40
CA PRO A 130 -12.61 6.03 -1.00
C PRO A 130 -13.15 4.63 -0.69
N ARG A 131 -12.33 3.74 -0.12
CA ARG A 131 -12.74 2.34 0.11
C ARG A 131 -12.06 1.64 1.28
N THR A 132 -11.04 2.23 1.88
CA THR A 132 -10.30 1.62 2.99
C THR A 132 -10.90 2.00 4.35
N HIS A 133 -10.40 1.39 5.43
CA HIS A 133 -10.70 1.78 6.82
C HIS A 133 -9.73 2.85 7.34
N GLY A 134 -9.31 3.78 6.48
CA GLY A 134 -8.40 4.87 6.81
C GLY A 134 -6.96 4.68 6.35
N CYS A 135 -6.49 3.45 6.20
CA CYS A 135 -5.16 3.16 5.65
C CYS A 135 -5.03 3.61 4.18
N LEU A 136 -3.81 3.96 3.78
CA LEU A 136 -3.48 4.38 2.42
C LEU A 136 -2.96 3.18 1.65
N ARG A 137 -3.74 2.66 0.69
CA ARG A 137 -3.31 1.51 -0.11
C ARG A 137 -2.53 1.97 -1.33
N LEU A 138 -1.39 1.33 -1.55
CA LEU A 138 -0.52 1.55 -2.69
C LEU A 138 -0.47 0.27 -3.54
N HIS A 139 -0.30 0.46 -4.86
CA HIS A 139 -0.01 -0.65 -5.76
C HIS A 139 1.32 -1.31 -5.36
N GLN A 140 1.47 -2.61 -5.56
CA GLN A 140 2.64 -3.39 -5.12
C GLN A 140 3.98 -2.73 -5.48
N ASN A 141 4.14 -2.31 -6.74
CA ASN A 141 5.38 -1.68 -7.22
C ASN A 141 5.66 -0.36 -6.48
N ALA A 142 4.62 0.47 -6.31
CA ALA A 142 4.73 1.75 -5.62
C ALA A 142 4.98 1.59 -4.12
N ALA A 143 4.35 0.60 -3.48
CA ALA A 143 4.48 0.32 -2.05
C ALA A 143 5.91 -0.07 -1.69
N ARG A 144 6.55 -0.89 -2.54
CA ARG A 144 7.94 -1.31 -2.39
C ARG A 144 8.89 -0.12 -2.45
N GLU A 145 8.77 0.71 -3.48
CA GLU A 145 9.57 1.93 -3.61
C GLU A 145 9.33 2.91 -2.45
N PHE A 146 8.06 3.13 -2.10
CA PHE A 146 7.69 3.97 -0.95
C PHE A 146 8.36 3.48 0.33
N PHE A 147 8.33 2.17 0.59
CA PHE A 147 8.94 1.57 1.77
C PHE A 147 10.46 1.78 1.80
N GLU A 148 11.15 1.73 0.65
CA GLU A 148 12.59 2.02 0.57
C GLU A 148 12.90 3.51 0.80
N LEU A 149 12.08 4.41 0.26
CA LEU A 149 12.31 5.86 0.32
C LEU A 149 12.08 6.46 1.71
N VAL A 150 11.14 5.91 2.48
CA VAL A 150 10.78 6.46 3.80
C VAL A 150 11.55 5.77 4.93
N LYS A 151 11.86 6.51 5.99
CA LYS A 151 12.49 5.99 7.21
C LYS A 151 11.68 6.38 8.44
N MET A 152 12.00 5.76 9.57
CA MET A 152 11.46 6.17 10.86
C MET A 152 11.67 7.68 11.06
N GLY A 153 10.62 8.38 11.48
CA GLY A 153 10.62 9.83 11.66
C GLY A 153 10.43 10.67 10.41
N THR A 154 10.40 10.08 9.19
CA THR A 154 10.07 10.80 7.95
C THR A 154 8.75 11.55 8.11
N PRO A 155 8.72 12.89 7.92
CA PRO A 155 7.49 13.66 8.02
C PRO A 155 6.47 13.25 6.96
N VAL A 156 5.20 13.17 7.38
CA VAL A 156 4.05 12.87 6.53
C VAL A 156 3.02 13.98 6.73
N HIS A 157 2.66 14.70 5.66
CA HIS A 157 1.61 15.70 5.68
C HIS A 157 0.41 15.20 4.87
N ILE A 158 -0.74 15.03 5.52
CA ILE A 158 -1.98 14.57 4.89
C ILE A 158 -2.99 15.72 4.91
N ALA A 159 -3.45 16.12 3.74
CA ALA A 159 -4.39 17.22 3.59
C ALA A 159 -5.41 16.92 2.49
N GLU A 160 -6.43 17.77 2.39
CA GLU A 160 -7.44 17.65 1.33
C GLU A 160 -6.78 17.79 -0.04
N THR A 161 -5.95 18.82 -0.20
CA THR A 161 -5.17 19.08 -1.41
C THR A 161 -3.70 19.30 -1.05
N GLN A 162 -2.83 19.18 -2.05
CA GLN A 162 -1.42 19.57 -1.96
C GLN A 162 -1.08 20.48 -3.15
N PRO A 163 -0.13 21.42 -3.01
CA PRO A 163 0.33 22.24 -4.14
C PRO A 163 0.78 21.41 -5.35
N GLU A 164 1.34 20.22 -5.11
CA GLU A 164 1.76 19.26 -6.12
C GLU A 164 0.62 18.78 -7.03
N ASP A 165 -0.64 18.83 -6.57
CA ASP A 165 -1.82 18.49 -7.37
C ASP A 165 -1.91 19.36 -8.64
N ALA A 166 -1.42 20.60 -8.57
CA ALA A 166 -1.43 21.54 -9.69
C ALA A 166 -0.29 21.32 -10.69
N THR A 167 0.70 20.47 -10.38
CA THR A 167 1.90 20.25 -11.20
C THR A 167 2.13 18.77 -11.46
N ILE A 168 2.99 18.12 -10.67
CA ILE A 168 3.41 16.72 -10.82
C ILE A 168 2.28 15.74 -10.51
N GLY A 169 1.22 16.17 -9.82
CA GLY A 169 0.02 15.38 -9.56
C GLY A 169 -0.99 15.36 -10.72
N LYS A 170 -0.81 16.21 -11.74
CA LYS A 170 -1.69 16.24 -12.91
C LYS A 170 -1.39 15.05 -13.83
N ASN A 171 -2.45 14.47 -14.40
CA ASN A 171 -2.39 13.44 -15.45
C ASN A 171 -1.53 12.21 -15.09
N GLN A 172 -1.35 11.94 -13.80
CA GLN A 172 -0.62 10.77 -13.36
C GLN A 172 -1.39 9.48 -13.72
N PRO A 173 -0.70 8.44 -14.20
CA PRO A 173 -1.35 7.16 -14.41
C PRO A 173 -1.91 6.64 -13.09
N ARG A 174 -3.04 5.93 -13.18
CA ARG A 174 -3.65 5.25 -12.05
C ARG A 174 -3.69 3.75 -12.35
N PRO A 175 -3.38 2.90 -11.37
CA PRO A 175 -3.51 1.46 -11.53
C PRO A 175 -4.98 1.07 -11.73
N GLN A 176 -5.18 -0.09 -12.33
CA GLN A 176 -6.49 -0.71 -12.52
C GLN A 176 -6.60 -2.06 -11.80
N ASP A 177 -5.70 -2.29 -10.84
CA ASP A 177 -5.58 -3.50 -10.01
C ASP A 177 -6.83 -3.76 -9.17
N TYR A 178 -7.65 -2.74 -8.92
CA TYR A 178 -8.97 -2.89 -8.31
C TYR A 178 -9.99 -3.68 -9.14
N ASN A 179 -9.71 -3.94 -10.43
CA ASN A 179 -10.53 -4.80 -11.28
C ASN A 179 -10.01 -6.25 -11.31
N ASP A 180 -8.90 -6.56 -10.65
CA ASP A 180 -8.38 -7.93 -10.56
C ASP A 180 -9.23 -8.72 -9.56
N PRO A 181 -9.46 -10.02 -9.79
CA PRO A 181 -10.09 -10.86 -8.78
C PRO A 181 -9.22 -10.90 -7.53
N ASP A 182 -9.87 -10.98 -6.36
CA ASP A 182 -9.14 -11.18 -5.11
C ASP A 182 -8.33 -12.49 -5.19
N PRO A 183 -7.09 -12.51 -4.67
CA PRO A 183 -6.30 -13.73 -4.64
C PRO A 183 -6.99 -14.78 -3.76
N ALA A 184 -6.78 -16.06 -4.08
CA ALA A 184 -7.32 -17.16 -3.28
C ALA A 184 -6.91 -17.02 -1.80
N ASP A 185 -7.84 -17.27 -0.88
CA ASP A 185 -7.58 -17.15 0.55
C ASP A 185 -6.41 -18.03 1.00
N SER A 186 -6.27 -19.23 0.42
CA SER A 186 -5.14 -20.15 0.65
C SER A 186 -3.79 -19.52 0.32
N PHE A 187 -3.71 -18.70 -0.73
CA PHE A 187 -2.53 -17.92 -1.06
C PHE A 187 -2.33 -16.77 -0.05
N THR A 188 -3.38 -16.02 0.25
CA THR A 188 -3.38 -14.86 1.17
C THR A 188 -2.88 -15.22 2.58
N ILE A 189 -3.22 -16.41 3.08
CA ILE A 189 -2.78 -16.90 4.39
C ILE A 189 -1.37 -17.50 4.38
N SER A 190 -0.80 -17.79 3.20
CA SER A 190 0.53 -18.37 3.07
C SER A 190 1.65 -17.32 3.14
N SER A 191 2.90 -17.73 3.36
CA SER A 191 4.06 -16.84 3.27
C SER A 191 4.34 -16.36 1.83
N SER A 192 3.85 -17.08 0.83
CA SER A 192 4.04 -16.76 -0.60
C SER A 192 3.43 -15.41 -0.99
N VAL A 193 2.44 -14.91 -0.24
CA VAL A 193 1.90 -13.54 -0.44
C VAL A 193 2.96 -12.45 -0.26
N PHE A 194 4.04 -12.75 0.47
CA PHE A 194 5.17 -11.85 0.68
C PHE A 194 6.35 -12.13 -0.25
N LYS A 195 6.21 -13.03 -1.24
CA LYS A 195 7.31 -13.38 -2.14
C LYS A 195 7.78 -12.12 -2.88
N LYS A 196 9.09 -11.92 -2.84
CA LYS A 196 9.74 -10.74 -3.44
C LYS A 196 9.98 -10.98 -4.93
N ASP A 197 9.82 -9.92 -5.69
CA ASP A 197 10.64 -9.70 -6.87
C ASP A 197 11.99 -9.11 -6.37
N HIS A 198 13.10 -9.37 -7.05
CA HIS A 198 14.46 -8.94 -6.67
C HIS A 198 15.04 -7.90 -7.62
N THR A 199 14.23 -7.35 -8.53
CA THR A 199 14.69 -6.35 -9.50
C THR A 199 15.16 -5.07 -8.78
N GLN A 200 16.02 -4.23 -9.36
CA GLN A 200 16.34 -2.92 -8.78
C GLN A 200 15.32 -1.89 -9.30
N TYR A 201 14.68 -1.15 -8.40
CA TYR A 201 13.50 -0.33 -8.74
C TYR A 201 13.79 1.16 -8.73
N LEU A 202 14.49 1.63 -7.68
CA LEU A 202 14.86 3.04 -7.57
C LEU A 202 16.03 3.37 -8.49
N ARG A 203 15.80 4.37 -9.34
CA ARG A 203 16.80 4.92 -10.26
C ARG A 203 17.70 5.92 -9.55
N GLU A 204 18.90 6.14 -10.07
CA GLU A 204 19.74 7.23 -9.61
C GLU A 204 19.13 8.57 -10.03
N GLN A 205 19.33 9.58 -9.18
CA GLN A 205 18.99 10.94 -9.54
C GLN A 205 20.06 11.52 -10.48
N ASN A 206 19.63 12.09 -11.60
CA ASN A 206 20.46 13.05 -12.35
C ASN A 206 20.80 14.28 -11.47
#